data_AF-A0A3S3DMS6-F1
#
_entry.id   AF-A0A3S3DMS6-F1
#
_cell.length_a   1.000
_cell.length_b   1.000
_cell.length_c   1.000
_cell.angle_alpha   90.00
_cell.angle_beta   90.00
_cell.angle_gamma   90.00
#
_symmetry.space_group_name_H-M   'P 1'
#
loop_
_entity.id
_entity.type
_entity.pdbx_description
1 polymer ?
#
loop_
_entity_poly.entity_id
_entity_poly.type
_entity_poly.pdbx_seq_one_letter_code
_entity_poly.pdbx_strand_id
1 'polypeptide(L)' 'AGERFAVRNSGVAAVVEGVGDHGCEYMTGGIVVVIGQTGRNFAAGMSGGVAYVLDEVGDFAERCNMAMVELEPVP' A
#
# COMPACT_ATOMS: atom_id res chain seq x y z
N ALA A 1 1.90 -0.68 -11.73
CA ALA A 1 2.83 -1.78 -11.40
C ALA A 1 2.07 -3.10 -11.32
N GLY A 2 2.80 -4.23 -11.39
CA GLY A 2 2.20 -5.56 -11.24
C GLY A 2 1.92 -5.93 -9.78
N GLU A 3 1.74 -7.23 -9.54
CA GLU A 3 1.60 -7.80 -8.19
C GLU A 3 2.86 -7.61 -7.35
N ARG A 4 2.70 -7.59 -6.01
CA ARG A 4 3.81 -7.51 -5.03
C ARG A 4 4.73 -6.30 -5.20
N PHE A 5 4.21 -5.19 -5.73
CA PHE A 5 4.96 -3.95 -5.77
C PHE A 5 5.38 -3.52 -4.34
N ALA A 6 6.62 -3.06 -4.19
CA ALA A 6 7.20 -2.67 -2.90
C ALA A 6 7.23 -3.78 -1.83
N VAL A 7 7.19 -5.06 -2.24
CA VAL A 7 7.39 -6.19 -1.32
C VAL A 7 8.73 -6.05 -0.59
N ARG A 8 8.70 -6.16 0.75
CA ARG A 8 9.88 -5.98 1.62
C ARG A 8 10.65 -4.67 1.39
N ASN A 9 9.96 -3.60 0.98
CA ASN A 9 10.57 -2.27 0.98
C ASN A 9 10.98 -1.91 2.42
N SER A 10 12.23 -1.48 2.59
CA SER A 10 12.81 -1.14 3.89
C SER A 10 13.40 0.28 3.93
N GLY A 11 13.12 1.13 2.93
CA GLY A 11 13.64 2.50 2.91
C GLY A 11 13.55 3.26 1.59
N VAL A 12 12.99 2.67 0.54
CA VAL A 12 12.84 3.32 -0.78
C VAL A 12 11.57 4.18 -0.80
N ALA A 13 11.66 5.33 -1.47
CA ALA A 13 10.52 6.16 -1.83
C ALA A 13 10.09 5.87 -3.28
N ALA A 14 8.81 5.64 -3.53
CA ALA A 14 8.29 5.38 -4.88
C ALA A 14 6.89 5.98 -5.10
N VAL A 15 6.61 6.37 -6.34
CA VAL A 15 5.29 6.79 -6.82
C VAL A 15 4.88 5.90 -7.97
N VAL A 16 3.62 5.45 -7.98
CA VAL A 16 3.08 4.57 -9.02
C VAL A 16 1.61 4.87 -9.29
N GLU A 17 1.15 4.70 -10.52
CA GLU A 17 -0.23 4.96 -10.94
C GLU A 17 -1.20 3.79 -10.69
N GLY A 18 -0.77 2.78 -9.94
CA GLY A 18 -1.58 1.63 -9.60
C GLY A 18 -0.74 0.41 -9.25
N VAL A 19 -1.31 -0.50 -8.46
CA VAL A 19 -0.62 -1.69 -7.94
C VAL A 19 -1.55 -2.89 -8.04
N GLY A 20 -1.01 -4.07 -8.39
CA GLY A 20 -1.76 -5.33 -8.36
C GLY A 20 -1.98 -5.87 -6.94
N ASP A 21 -2.28 -7.16 -6.82
CA ASP A 21 -2.48 -7.80 -5.51
C ASP A 21 -1.17 -7.79 -4.69
N HIS A 22 -1.29 -7.77 -3.36
CA HIS A 22 -0.19 -7.84 -2.39
C HIS A 22 0.81 -6.64 -2.45
N GLY A 23 0.35 -5.45 -2.80
CA GLY A 23 1.17 -4.24 -2.69
C GLY A 23 1.68 -3.99 -1.27
N CYS A 24 2.93 -3.53 -1.13
CA CYS A 24 3.59 -3.23 0.16
C CYS A 24 3.67 -4.42 1.13
N GLU A 25 3.53 -5.65 0.64
CA GLU A 25 3.61 -6.85 1.47
C GLU A 25 4.97 -6.95 2.18
N TYR A 26 4.97 -7.20 3.48
CA TYR A 26 6.18 -7.25 4.33
C TYR A 26 7.05 -5.98 4.30
N MET A 27 6.50 -4.83 3.91
CA MET A 27 7.22 -3.54 3.97
C MET A 27 7.55 -3.20 5.44
N THR A 28 8.80 -2.80 5.69
CA THR A 28 9.31 -2.45 7.02
C THR A 28 9.81 -1.01 7.10
N GLY A 29 9.88 -0.29 5.98
CA GLY A 29 10.28 1.11 5.93
C GLY A 29 10.17 1.70 4.52
N GLY A 30 10.28 3.03 4.42
CA GLY A 30 10.15 3.77 3.15
C GLY A 30 8.77 4.41 2.97
N ILE A 31 8.55 4.97 1.77
CA ILE A 31 7.33 5.70 1.41
C ILE A 31 6.83 5.20 0.06
N VAL A 32 5.56 4.84 -0.03
CA VAL A 32 4.92 4.46 -1.29
C VAL A 32 3.72 5.36 -1.52
N VAL A 33 3.60 5.97 -2.70
CA VAL A 33 2.42 6.71 -3.12
C VAL A 33 1.79 5.99 -4.30
N VAL A 34 0.52 5.60 -4.17
CA VAL A 34 -0.27 4.98 -5.23
C VAL A 34 -1.33 5.98 -5.68
N ILE A 35 -1.18 6.53 -6.89
CA ILE A 35 -2.13 7.47 -7.51
C ILE A 35 -3.11 6.76 -8.46
N GLY A 36 -3.61 5.60 -8.03
CA GLY A 36 -4.56 4.79 -8.78
C GLY A 36 -4.98 3.55 -8.01
N GLN A 37 -5.64 2.59 -8.69
CA GLN A 37 -6.20 1.42 -8.02
C GLN A 37 -5.15 0.48 -7.44
N THR A 38 -5.50 -0.16 -6.31
CA THR A 38 -4.74 -1.26 -5.72
C THR A 38 -5.43 -2.61 -5.92
N GLY A 39 -4.66 -3.70 -5.93
CA GLY A 39 -5.21 -5.03 -5.79
C GLY A 39 -5.54 -5.37 -4.33
N ARG A 40 -5.93 -6.62 -4.12
CA ARG A 40 -6.33 -7.19 -2.82
C ARG A 40 -5.13 -7.44 -1.92
N ASN A 41 -5.41 -7.57 -0.63
CA ASN A 41 -4.44 -7.92 0.40
C ASN A 41 -3.23 -6.96 0.44
N PHE A 42 -3.49 -5.68 0.16
CA PHE A 42 -2.50 -4.62 0.27
C PHE A 42 -2.00 -4.51 1.72
N ALA A 43 -0.72 -4.18 1.90
CA ALA A 43 -0.05 -4.02 3.21
C ALA A 43 -0.03 -5.28 4.10
N ALA A 44 -0.23 -6.47 3.54
CA ALA A 44 -0.14 -7.71 4.31
C ALA A 44 1.24 -7.87 4.95
N GLY A 45 1.28 -8.00 6.28
CA GLY A 45 2.53 -8.09 7.03
C GLY A 45 3.41 -6.83 6.97
N MET A 46 2.87 -5.70 6.52
CA MET A 46 3.56 -4.42 6.58
C MET A 46 3.71 -4.00 8.04
N SER A 47 4.95 -3.92 8.51
CA SER A 47 5.28 -3.62 9.91
C SER A 47 5.92 -2.25 10.08
N GLY A 48 6.18 -1.52 8.99
CA GLY A 48 6.79 -0.19 9.05
C GLY A 48 6.82 0.53 7.70
N GLY A 49 7.00 1.85 7.75
CA GLY A 49 6.89 2.75 6.60
C GLY A 49 5.49 3.35 6.44
N VAL A 50 5.28 4.13 5.38
CA VAL A 50 4.00 4.79 5.09
C VAL A 50 3.60 4.55 3.64
N ALA A 51 2.33 4.19 3.42
CA ALA A 51 1.74 4.11 2.09
C ALA A 51 0.58 5.11 1.99
N TYR A 52 0.64 5.99 0.98
CA TYR A 52 -0.47 6.87 0.60
C TYR A 52 -1.18 6.26 -0.60
N VAL A 53 -2.50 6.13 -0.52
CA VAL A 53 -3.32 5.57 -1.58
C VAL A 53 -4.41 6.57 -1.93
N LEU A 54 -4.47 6.95 -3.20
CA LEU A 54 -5.58 7.72 -3.74
C LEU A 54 -6.78 6.78 -3.93
N ASP A 55 -7.79 6.97 -3.09
CA ASP A 55 -9.03 6.18 -3.12
C ASP A 55 -10.20 7.02 -3.63
N GLU A 56 -10.31 7.18 -4.95
CA GLU A 56 -11.41 7.94 -5.57
C GLU A 56 -12.75 7.22 -5.48
N VAL A 57 -12.73 5.88 -5.36
CA VAL A 57 -13.93 5.04 -5.34
C VAL A 57 -14.46 4.87 -3.91
N GLY A 58 -13.59 4.97 -2.89
CA GLY A 58 -13.95 4.80 -1.48
C GLY A 58 -13.99 3.33 -1.04
N ASP A 59 -13.34 2.43 -1.78
CA ASP A 59 -13.36 0.97 -1.55
C ASP A 59 -11.98 0.39 -1.20
N PHE A 60 -10.98 1.24 -0.93
CA PHE A 60 -9.64 0.76 -0.60
C PHE A 60 -9.61 -0.08 0.69
N ALA A 61 -10.42 0.27 1.68
CA ALA A 61 -10.49 -0.46 2.95
C ALA A 61 -10.86 -1.95 2.76
N GLU A 62 -11.63 -2.31 1.74
CA GLU A 62 -11.99 -3.71 1.44
C GLU A 62 -10.82 -4.53 0.89
N ARG A 63 -9.81 -3.86 0.35
CA ARG A 63 -8.62 -4.46 -0.29
C ARG A 63 -7.38 -4.39 0.60
N CYS A 64 -7.42 -3.63 1.68
CA CYS A 64 -6.31 -3.47 2.61
C CYS A 64 -6.34 -4.55 3.71
N ASN A 65 -5.18 -5.14 4.00
CA ASN A 65 -5.03 -6.07 5.10
C ASN A 65 -4.80 -5.30 6.41
N MET A 66 -5.85 -5.17 7.21
CA MET A 66 -5.87 -4.39 8.45
C MET A 66 -5.22 -5.08 9.67
N ALA A 67 -4.51 -6.20 9.49
CA ALA A 67 -3.97 -6.97 10.63
C ALA A 67 -2.81 -6.25 11.36
N MET A 68 -2.06 -5.40 10.66
CA MET A 68 -0.86 -4.73 11.20
C MET A 68 -0.76 -3.24 10.83
N VAL A 69 -1.72 -2.72 10.07
CA VAL A 69 -1.75 -1.33 9.63
C VAL A 69 -3.08 -0.69 9.99
N GLU A 70 -3.07 0.63 10.07
CA GLU A 70 -4.26 1.46 10.26
C GLU A 70 -4.44 2.37 9.04
N LEU A 71 -5.69 2.70 8.72
CA LEU A 71 -6.03 3.62 7.64
C LEU A 71 -6.47 4.93 8.26
N GLU A 72 -5.78 6.01 7.89
CA GLU A 72 -6.10 7.35 8.32
C GLU A 72 -6.29 8.25 7.10
N PRO A 73 -7.37 9.06 7.04
CA PRO A 73 -7.48 10.09 6.03
C PRO A 73 -6.41 11.16 6.25
N VAL A 74 -5.82 11.64 5.17
CA VAL A 74 -4.90 12.79 5.23
C VAL A 74 -5.74 14.06 5.46
N PRO A 75 -5.39 14.92 6.45
CA PRO A 75 -6.07 16.19 6.71
C PRO A 75 -6.06 17.17 5.54
#